data_AF-A0A3J4LGE6-F1
#
_entry.id   AF-A0A3J4LGE6-F1
#
_cell.length_a   1.000
_cell.length_b   1.000
_cell.length_c   1.000
_cell.angle_alpha   90.00
_cell.angle_beta   90.00
_cell.angle_gamma   90.00
#
_symmetry.space_group_name_H-M   'P 1'
#
loop_
_entity.id
_entity.type
_entity.pdbx_description
1 polymer ?
#
loop_
_entity_poly.entity_id
_entity_poly.type
_entity_poly.pdbx_seq_one_letter_code
_entity_poly.pdbx_strand_id
1 'polypeptide(L)'
;MKVTQTRKNSTPIKVYCLPEEKILIQENAEASGLSVACFVRRVAMGYQIDSIVDIKQVNELSRVNADLGRLGGLLKLWLANDPRTVDFSPTLIRTLLAKIESIRQELRNIMDKILDK
;
A
#
# COMPACT_ATOMS: atom_id res chain seq x y z
N MET A 1 2.11 -0.64 46.56
CA MET A 1 1.91 -0.19 45.16
C MET A 1 2.32 -1.33 44.24
N LYS A 2 1.43 -1.84 43.37
CA LYS A 2 1.81 -2.86 42.38
C LYS A 2 2.62 -2.17 41.29
N VAL A 3 3.88 -2.53 41.13
CA VAL A 3 4.71 -2.03 40.03
C VAL A 3 4.16 -2.62 38.73
N THR A 4 3.63 -1.78 37.85
CA THR A 4 3.17 -2.21 36.53
C THR A 4 4.38 -2.70 35.73
N GLN A 5 4.37 -3.96 35.32
CA GLN A 5 5.46 -4.54 34.55
C GLN A 5 5.50 -3.91 33.16
N THR A 6 6.57 -3.19 32.86
CA THR A 6 6.82 -2.62 31.53
C THR A 6 7.92 -3.41 30.84
N ARG A 7 7.95 -3.35 29.50
CA ARG A 7 9.00 -4.00 28.71
C ARG A 7 10.41 -3.55 29.11
N LYS A 8 10.57 -2.29 29.53
CA LYS A 8 11.86 -1.72 30.00
C LYS A 8 12.33 -2.31 31.33
N ASN A 9 11.40 -2.84 32.13
CA ASN A 9 11.66 -3.40 33.46
C ASN A 9 11.61 -4.94 33.47
N SER A 10 11.59 -5.58 32.29
CA SER A 10 11.53 -7.04 32.13
C SER A 10 12.86 -7.59 31.64
N THR A 11 13.14 -8.86 31.92
CA THR A 11 14.40 -9.51 31.53
C THR A 11 14.54 -9.55 30.00
N PRO A 12 15.64 -9.03 29.43
CA PRO A 12 15.86 -9.05 27.99
C PRO A 12 16.24 -10.45 27.50
N ILE A 13 15.90 -10.75 26.25
CA ILE A 13 16.39 -11.92 25.53
C ILE A 13 17.73 -11.56 24.90
N LYS A 14 18.80 -12.29 25.25
CA LYS A 14 20.12 -12.14 24.62
C LYS A 14 20.23 -13.10 23.45
N VAL A 15 20.48 -12.56 22.27
CA VAL A 15 20.74 -13.34 21.06
C VAL A 15 22.16 -13.01 20.62
N TYR A 16 22.98 -14.06 20.52
CA TYR A 16 24.32 -13.95 19.95
C TYR A 16 24.20 -14.13 18.45
N CYS A 17 24.75 -13.18 17.69
CA CYS A 17 24.73 -13.19 16.23
C CYS A 17 26.15 -12.94 15.73
N LEU A 18 26.48 -13.51 14.57
CA LEU A 18 27.63 -13.13 13.79
C LEU A 18 27.44 -11.71 13.22
N PRO A 19 28.53 -11.00 12.86
CA PRO A 19 28.44 -9.66 12.28
C PRO A 19 27.54 -9.61 11.03
N GLU A 20 27.63 -10.61 10.17
CA GLU A 20 26.85 -10.72 8.92
C GLU A 20 25.36 -10.89 9.21
N GLU A 21 25.02 -11.75 10.17
CA GLU A 21 23.64 -11.98 10.61
C GLU A 21 23.04 -10.71 11.23
N LYS A 22 23.83 -9.96 12.00
CA LYS A 22 23.39 -8.70 12.60
C LYS A 22 23.05 -7.65 11.53
N ILE A 23 23.87 -7.55 10.48
CA ILE A 23 23.62 -6.64 9.36
C ILE A 23 22.31 -7.03 8.67
N LEU A 24 22.13 -8.32 8.34
CA LEU A 24 20.92 -8.81 7.69
C LEU A 24 19.65 -8.54 8.53
N ILE A 25 19.71 -8.77 9.84
CA ILE A 25 18.60 -8.48 10.75
C ILE A 25 18.29 -6.98 10.77
N GLN A 26 19.32 -6.13 10.72
CA GLN A 26 19.14 -4.69 10.69
C GLN A 26 18.51 -4.22 9.38
N GLU A 27 18.98 -4.70 8.24
CA GLU A 27 18.40 -4.40 6.93
C GLU A 27 16.93 -4.82 6.85
N ASN A 28 16.59 -6.02 7.33
CA ASN A 28 15.21 -6.51 7.36
C ASN A 28 14.31 -5.66 8.28
N ALA A 29 14.84 -5.23 9.43
CA ALA A 29 14.12 -4.35 10.34
C ALA A 29 13.87 -2.96 9.70
N GLU A 30 14.87 -2.41 9.03
CA GLU A 30 14.77 -1.14 8.30
C GLU A 30 13.78 -1.21 7.13
N ALA A 31 13.80 -2.30 6.35
CA ALA A 31 12.84 -2.54 5.28
C ALA A 31 11.39 -2.63 5.80
N SER A 32 11.22 -3.08 7.03
CA SER A 32 9.92 -3.21 7.71
C SER A 32 9.50 -1.97 8.51
N GLY A 33 10.38 -0.97 8.64
CA GLY A 33 10.10 0.27 9.38
C GLY A 33 10.05 0.10 10.88
N LEU A 34 10.63 -0.99 11.38
CA LEU A 34 10.63 -1.35 12.79
C LEU A 34 12.03 -1.20 13.36
N SER A 35 12.12 -0.92 14.65
CA SER A 35 13.41 -1.11 15.34
C SER A 35 13.76 -2.60 15.35
N VAL A 36 15.07 -2.91 15.32
CA VAL A 36 15.59 -4.29 15.34
C VAL A 36 14.94 -5.15 16.43
N ALA A 37 14.84 -4.62 17.66
CA ALA A 37 14.21 -5.34 18.77
C ALA A 37 12.70 -5.57 18.56
N CYS A 38 12.00 -4.64 17.91
CA CYS A 38 10.58 -4.80 17.58
C CYS A 38 10.40 -5.83 16.45
N PHE A 39 11.24 -5.77 15.42
CA PHE A 39 11.26 -6.71 14.30
C PHE A 39 11.47 -8.14 14.80
N VAL A 40 12.58 -8.42 15.48
CA VAL A 40 12.91 -9.76 16.00
C VAL A 40 11.81 -10.28 16.93
N ARG A 41 11.27 -9.42 17.81
CA ARG A 41 10.18 -9.82 18.71
C ARG A 41 8.90 -10.17 17.95
N ARG A 42 8.54 -9.42 16.91
CA ARG A 42 7.35 -9.71 16.08
C ARG A 42 7.54 -11.02 15.33
N VAL A 43 8.69 -11.21 14.66
CA VAL A 43 9.03 -12.48 13.97
C VAL A 43 8.95 -13.65 14.95
N ALA A 44 9.61 -13.55 16.11
CA ALA A 44 9.65 -14.62 17.10
C ALA A 44 8.29 -14.95 17.73
N MET A 45 7.35 -14.01 17.71
CA MET A 45 5.97 -14.21 18.17
C MET A 45 5.04 -14.72 17.05
N GLY A 46 5.56 -14.97 15.84
CA GLY A 46 4.79 -15.46 14.70
C GLY A 46 4.01 -14.39 13.93
N TYR A 47 4.29 -13.11 14.16
CA TYR A 47 3.71 -12.05 13.34
C TYR A 47 4.40 -12.00 11.98
N GLN A 48 3.60 -12.00 10.91
CA GLN A 48 4.07 -11.59 9.59
C GLN A 48 4.39 -10.10 9.62
N ILE A 49 5.48 -9.73 8.96
CA ILE A 49 6.00 -8.37 8.96
C ILE A 49 5.85 -7.84 7.55
N ASP A 50 4.93 -6.88 7.40
CA ASP A 50 4.66 -6.22 6.13
C ASP A 50 5.82 -5.28 5.79
N SER A 51 6.31 -5.36 4.56
CA SER A 51 7.41 -4.50 4.10
C SER A 51 6.92 -3.07 3.88
N ILE A 52 7.71 -2.05 4.24
CA ILE A 52 7.38 -0.65 3.90
C ILE A 52 7.29 -0.45 2.39
N VAL A 53 8.00 -1.28 1.62
CA VAL A 53 7.99 -1.24 0.16
C VAL A 53 6.57 -1.45 -0.38
N ASP A 54 5.82 -2.39 0.21
CA ASP A 54 4.44 -2.69 -0.19
C ASP A 54 3.52 -1.49 0.08
N ILE A 55 3.69 -0.83 1.24
CA ILE A 55 2.91 0.37 1.61
C ILE A 55 3.20 1.55 0.68
N LYS A 56 4.46 1.75 0.26
CA LYS A 56 4.81 2.83 -0.68
C LYS A 56 4.22 2.58 -2.06
N GLN A 57 4.30 1.35 -2.55
CA GLN A 57 3.74 0.97 -3.85
C GLN A 57 2.21 1.10 -3.88
N VAL A 58 1.53 0.69 -2.81
CA VAL A 58 0.09 0.91 -2.63
C VAL A 58 -0.28 2.40 -2.68
N ASN A 59 0.52 3.25 -2.03
CA ASN A 59 0.28 4.70 -2.05
C ASN A 59 0.45 5.32 -3.44
N GLU A 60 1.45 4.90 -4.21
CA GLU A 60 1.62 5.36 -5.59
C GLU A 60 0.47 4.92 -6.49
N LEU A 61 0.05 3.64 -6.38
CA LEU A 61 -1.11 3.12 -7.10
C LEU A 61 -2.41 3.87 -6.74
N SER A 62 -2.60 4.20 -5.47
CA SER A 62 -3.74 4.98 -5.00
C SER A 62 -3.77 6.39 -5.61
N ARG A 63 -2.62 7.06 -5.73
CA ARG A 63 -2.51 8.38 -6.39
C ARG A 63 -2.90 8.32 -7.85
N VAL A 64 -2.36 7.35 -8.60
CA VAL A 64 -2.70 7.17 -10.02
C VAL A 64 -4.20 6.91 -10.20
N ASN A 65 -4.82 6.11 -9.32
CA ASN A 65 -6.25 5.84 -9.36
C ASN A 65 -7.11 7.09 -9.06
N ALA A 66 -6.64 7.97 -8.17
CA ALA A 66 -7.29 9.25 -7.91
C ALA A 66 -7.23 10.18 -9.15
N ASP A 67 -6.08 10.24 -9.83
CA ASP A 67 -5.89 11.03 -11.05
C ASP A 67 -6.80 10.54 -12.19
N LEU A 68 -6.90 9.22 -12.38
CA LEU A 68 -7.84 8.63 -13.33
C LEU A 68 -9.30 8.96 -12.99
N GLY A 69 -9.66 8.99 -11.71
CA GLY A 69 -10.98 9.44 -11.26
C GLY A 69 -11.27 10.89 -11.64
N ARG A 70 -10.28 11.79 -11.47
CA ARG A 70 -10.40 13.20 -11.88
C ARG A 70 -10.52 13.35 -13.39
N LEU A 71 -9.71 12.62 -14.16
CA LEU A 71 -9.79 12.62 -15.63
C LEU A 71 -11.13 12.11 -16.13
N GLY A 72 -11.68 11.04 -15.54
CA GLY A 72 -13.02 10.55 -15.86
C GLY A 72 -14.12 11.57 -15.56
N GLY A 73 -14.01 12.29 -14.45
CA GLY A 73 -14.92 13.39 -14.11
C GLY A 73 -14.85 14.57 -15.08
N LEU A 74 -13.63 14.96 -15.48
CA LEU A 74 -13.40 16.01 -16.48
C LEU A 74 -13.92 15.61 -17.85
N LEU A 75 -13.68 14.36 -18.27
CA LEU A 75 -14.22 13.83 -19.52
C LEU A 75 -15.76 13.87 -19.50
N LYS A 76 -16.38 13.42 -18.40
CA LYS A 76 -17.84 13.49 -18.22
C LYS A 76 -18.38 14.92 -18.32
N LEU A 77 -17.68 15.89 -17.74
CA LEU A 77 -18.06 17.31 -17.79
C LEU A 77 -17.91 17.89 -19.20
N TRP A 78 -16.83 17.54 -19.90
CA TRP A 78 -16.55 17.97 -21.26
C TRP A 78 -17.62 17.45 -22.23
N LEU A 79 -18.00 16.18 -22.10
CA LEU A 79 -19.05 15.55 -22.89
C LEU A 79 -20.46 16.10 -22.61
N ALA A 80 -20.71 16.59 -21.39
CA ALA A 80 -22.00 17.16 -21.04
C ALA A 80 -22.21 18.57 -21.61
N ASN A 81 -21.12 19.29 -21.92
CA ASN A 81 -21.16 20.74 -22.19
C ASN A 81 -20.54 21.18 -23.52
N ASP A 82 -19.94 20.28 -24.33
CA ASP A 82 -19.27 20.68 -25.57
C ASP A 82 -20.15 20.48 -26.82
N PRO A 83 -20.56 21.56 -27.53
CA PRO A 83 -21.33 21.49 -28.77
C PRO A 83 -20.59 20.81 -29.95
N ARG A 84 -19.27 20.55 -29.85
CA ARG A 84 -18.50 19.76 -30.82
C ARG A 84 -18.61 18.25 -30.60
N THR A 85 -19.21 17.83 -29.48
CA THR A 85 -19.41 16.40 -29.17
C THR A 85 -20.72 15.83 -29.70
N VAL A 86 -21.52 16.65 -30.39
CA VAL A 86 -22.84 16.30 -30.95
C VAL A 86 -22.76 15.14 -31.96
N ASP A 87 -21.65 15.00 -32.67
CA ASP A 87 -21.41 13.91 -33.64
C ASP A 87 -20.74 12.66 -33.04
N PHE A 88 -20.27 12.72 -31.80
CA PHE A 88 -19.72 11.52 -31.15
C PHE A 88 -20.87 10.63 -30.71
N SER A 89 -20.87 9.39 -31.24
CA SER A 89 -21.89 8.42 -30.86
C SER A 89 -21.88 8.21 -29.33
N PRO A 90 -23.00 8.43 -28.62
CA PRO A 90 -23.08 8.27 -27.17
C PRO A 90 -22.63 6.89 -26.67
N THR A 91 -22.71 5.88 -27.54
CA THR A 91 -22.21 4.51 -27.29
C THR A 91 -20.69 4.43 -27.27
N LEU A 92 -19.98 5.17 -28.13
CA LEU A 92 -18.51 5.19 -28.16
C LEU A 92 -17.95 5.78 -26.86
N ILE A 93 -18.55 6.88 -26.43
CA ILE A 93 -18.25 7.57 -25.18
C ILE A 93 -18.49 6.67 -23.96
N ARG A 94 -19.65 6.01 -23.91
CA ARG A 94 -19.98 5.05 -22.84
C ARG A 94 -19.02 3.88 -22.81
N THR A 95 -18.61 3.36 -23.97
CA THR A 95 -17.63 2.27 -24.08
C THR A 95 -16.26 2.69 -23.55
N LEU A 96 -15.82 3.91 -23.88
CA LEU A 96 -14.55 4.46 -23.40
C LEU A 96 -14.54 4.67 -21.88
N LEU A 97 -15.62 5.24 -21.34
CA LEU A 97 -15.82 5.39 -19.89
C LEU A 97 -15.84 4.03 -19.18
N ALA A 98 -16.57 3.04 -19.71
CA ALA A 98 -16.62 1.70 -19.15
C ALA A 98 -15.24 1.01 -19.14
N LYS A 99 -14.43 1.24 -20.18
CA LYS A 99 -13.07 0.70 -20.26
C LYS A 99 -12.13 1.34 -19.22
N ILE A 100 -12.27 2.66 -18.99
CA ILE A 100 -11.53 3.36 -17.93
C ILE A 100 -11.94 2.85 -16.54
N GLU A 101 -13.24 2.62 -16.31
CA GLU A 101 -13.74 2.06 -15.06
C GLU A 101 -13.24 0.63 -14.83
N SER A 102 -13.20 -0.21 -15.87
CA SER A 102 -12.64 -1.57 -15.79
C SER A 102 -11.16 -1.55 -15.38
N ILE A 103 -10.35 -0.69 -16.01
CA ILE A 103 -8.93 -0.55 -15.67
C ILE A 103 -8.75 -0.05 -14.22
N ARG A 104 -9.60 0.88 -13.76
CA ARG A 104 -9.58 1.31 -12.34
C ARG A 104 -9.93 0.17 -11.38
N GLN A 105 -10.86 -0.70 -11.75
CA GLN A 105 -11.24 -1.83 -10.91
C GLN A 105 -10.12 -2.87 -10.84
N GLU A 106 -9.44 -3.15 -11.95
CA GLU A 106 -8.25 -4.01 -11.95
C GLU A 106 -7.14 -3.46 -11.05
N LEU A 107 -6.87 -2.14 -11.13
CA LEU A 107 -5.88 -1.49 -10.27
C LEU A 107 -6.25 -1.56 -8.78
N ARG A 108 -7.54 -1.42 -8.43
CA ARG A 108 -8.02 -1.64 -7.04
C ARG A 108 -7.78 -3.08 -6.60
N ASN A 109 -8.15 -4.05 -7.42
CA ASN A 109 -7.99 -5.46 -7.07
C ASN A 109 -6.52 -5.86 -6.87
N ILE A 110 -5.60 -5.29 -7.65
CA ILE A 110 -4.15 -5.49 -7.47
C ILE A 110 -3.68 -4.88 -6.15
N MET A 111 -4.16 -3.67 -5.82
CA MET A 111 -3.83 -2.99 -4.57
C MET A 111 -4.35 -3.77 -3.35
N ASP A 112 -5.58 -4.29 -3.40
CA ASP A 112 -6.15 -5.12 -2.33
C ASP A 112 -5.33 -6.42 -2.14
N LYS A 113 -4.90 -7.07 -3.23
CA LYS A 113 -4.03 -8.26 -3.17
C LYS A 113 -2.64 -8.00 -2.58
N ILE A 114 -2.13 -6.78 -2.66
CA ILE A 114 -0.84 -6.41 -2.05
C ILE A 114 -1.02 -6.15 -0.54
N LEU A 115 -2.20 -5.68 -0.12
CA LEU A 115 -2.53 -5.40 1.28
C LEU A 115 -2.99 -6.63 2.07
N ASP A 116 -3.54 -7.65 1.39
CA ASP A 116 -4.04 -8.90 2.00
C ASP A 116 -2.97 -10.02 2.12
N LYS A 117 -1.70 -9.73 1.78
CA LYS A 117 -0.56 -10.66 1.91
C LYS A 117 0.19 -10.50 3.22
#